data_AF-A0A9C8MKR2-F1
#
_entry.id   AF-A0A9C8MKR2-F1
#
_cell.length_a   1.000
_cell.length_b   1.000
_cell.length_c   1.000
_cell.angle_alpha   90.00
_cell.angle_beta   90.00
_cell.angle_gamma   90.00
#
_symmetry.space_group_name_H-M   'P 1'
#
loop_
_entity.id
_entity.type
_entity.pdbx_description
1 polymer ?
#
loop_
_entity_poly.entity_id
_entity_poly.type
_entity_poly.pdbx_seq_one_letter_code
_entity_poly.pdbx_strand_id
1 'polypeptide(L)'
;MFPELIAKSAEIDEGTVLWKYLDLSKFISLLSKKSLWLARVDTFKDKHEGMFPLEMKQTLDKIYKEFEKEENTKDGPIQNTTDFQQHLIKNAYINCWHQNLDENMVMWEIYGKTENSVAIQTTVKDLAESVSKKDLKKYKYKVAFEPVIYKKLEDILGQLT
;
A
#
# COMPACT_ATOMS: atom_id res chain seq x y z
N MET A 1 -13.29 -13.94 -10.06
CA MET A 1 -13.16 -12.73 -10.89
C MET A 1 -13.48 -11.56 -9.96
N PHE A 2 -12.47 -10.94 -9.36
CA PHE A 2 -12.71 -9.80 -8.47
C PHE A 2 -13.26 -8.65 -9.34
N PRO A 3 -14.45 -8.11 -9.04
CA PRO A 3 -14.97 -6.96 -9.75
C PRO A 3 -13.93 -5.84 -9.68
N GLU A 4 -13.81 -5.09 -10.78
CA GLU A 4 -12.97 -3.90 -10.84
C GLU A 4 -13.47 -2.89 -9.80
N LEU A 5 -12.94 -2.97 -8.57
CA LEU A 5 -12.99 -1.88 -7.61
C LEU A 5 -12.06 -0.78 -8.12
N ILE A 6 -12.54 -0.05 -9.13
CA ILE A 6 -12.10 1.32 -9.36
C ILE A 6 -12.92 2.16 -8.39
N ALA A 7 -12.48 2.20 -7.13
CA ALA A 7 -12.87 3.30 -6.27
C ALA A 7 -12.33 4.57 -6.93
N LYS A 8 -13.23 5.49 -7.29
CA LYS A 8 -12.89 6.83 -7.79
C LYS A 8 -11.91 7.46 -6.79
N SER A 9 -10.64 7.53 -7.13
CA SER A 9 -9.67 8.25 -6.32
C SER A 9 -9.77 9.74 -6.56
N ALA A 10 -9.49 10.51 -5.51
CA ALA A 10 -9.21 11.93 -5.67
C ALA A 10 -7.95 12.03 -6.53
N GLU A 11 -8.06 12.58 -7.74
CA GLU A 11 -6.90 12.82 -8.59
C GLU A 11 -5.90 13.68 -7.81
N ILE A 12 -4.77 13.09 -7.42
CA ILE A 12 -3.65 13.87 -6.86
C ILE A 12 -3.09 14.68 -8.03
N ASP A 13 -2.96 15.99 -7.82
CA ASP A 13 -2.38 16.87 -8.82
C ASP A 13 -0.97 16.40 -9.22
N GLU A 14 -0.74 16.29 -10.53
CA GLU A 14 0.53 15.80 -11.10
C GLU A 14 1.74 16.63 -10.66
N GLY A 15 1.54 17.94 -10.40
CA GLY A 15 2.56 18.87 -9.93
C GLY A 15 2.78 18.84 -8.41
N THR A 16 2.02 18.04 -7.67
CA THR A 16 2.17 17.90 -6.22
C THR A 16 3.59 17.46 -5.87
N VAL A 17 4.26 18.26 -5.04
CA VAL A 17 5.61 17.98 -4.54
C VAL A 17 5.57 16.86 -3.51
N LEU A 18 6.44 15.88 -3.70
CA LEU A 18 6.62 14.71 -2.86
C LEU A 18 8.02 14.65 -2.29
N TRP A 19 8.12 14.25 -1.03
CA TRP A 19 9.37 14.10 -0.30
C TRP A 19 9.57 12.67 0.19
N LYS A 20 10.79 12.16 0.10
CA LYS A 20 11.21 10.90 0.72
C LYS A 20 12.53 11.05 1.45
N TYR A 21 12.48 10.83 2.75
CA TYR A 21 13.63 10.90 3.65
C TYR A 21 14.24 9.50 3.79
N LEU A 22 15.55 9.40 3.66
CA LEU A 22 16.29 8.14 3.68
C LEU A 22 17.60 8.30 4.46
N ASP A 23 18.01 7.25 5.15
CA ASP A 23 19.40 7.10 5.54
C ASP A 23 20.31 6.91 4.31
N LEU A 24 21.61 7.20 4.48
CA LEU A 24 22.60 7.13 3.42
C LEU A 24 22.63 5.74 2.74
N SER A 25 22.48 4.66 3.52
CA SER A 25 22.56 3.30 2.99
C SER A 25 21.42 2.97 2.04
N LYS A 26 20.20 3.40 2.36
CA LYS A 26 19.02 3.28 1.49
C LYS A 26 19.16 4.14 0.25
N PHE A 27 19.70 5.35 0.38
CA PHE A 27 19.96 6.21 -0.76
C PHE A 27 20.97 5.61 -1.74
N ILE A 28 22.09 5.08 -1.22
CA ILE A 28 23.08 4.36 -2.05
C ILE A 28 22.43 3.15 -2.72
N SER A 29 21.62 2.36 -2.00
CA SER A 29 20.89 1.24 -2.59
C SER A 29 19.97 1.67 -3.74
N LEU A 30 19.27 2.80 -3.60
CA LEU A 30 18.41 3.36 -4.65
C LEU A 30 19.22 3.71 -5.89
N LEU A 31 20.32 4.45 -5.74
CA LEU A 31 21.18 4.88 -6.86
C LEU A 31 21.84 3.69 -7.56
N SER A 32 22.36 2.74 -6.79
CA SER A 32 23.06 1.57 -7.31
C SER A 32 22.11 0.64 -8.08
N LYS A 33 20.93 0.37 -7.52
CA LYS A 33 19.96 -0.57 -8.12
C LYS A 33 19.03 0.07 -9.13
N LYS A 34 18.93 1.40 -9.14
CA LYS A 34 17.99 2.18 -9.97
C LYS A 34 16.56 1.65 -9.83
N SER A 35 16.17 1.31 -8.60
CA SER A 35 14.88 0.70 -8.30
C SER A 35 14.32 1.16 -6.96
N LEU A 36 13.01 1.34 -6.92
CA LEU A 36 12.29 1.66 -5.69
C LEU A 36 12.06 0.38 -4.89
N TRP A 37 12.36 0.43 -3.59
CA TRP A 37 11.99 -0.63 -2.66
C TRP A 37 10.53 -0.51 -2.27
N LEU A 38 9.73 -1.58 -2.40
CA LEU A 38 8.38 -1.62 -1.85
C LEU A 38 8.36 -2.57 -0.65
N ALA A 39 7.90 -2.07 0.50
CA ALA A 39 7.77 -2.87 1.71
C ALA A 39 6.45 -3.64 1.68
N ARG A 40 6.48 -4.90 2.10
CA ARG A 40 5.25 -5.70 2.28
C ARG A 40 4.43 -5.15 3.44
N VAL A 41 3.11 -5.09 3.27
CA VAL A 41 2.21 -4.53 4.30
C VAL A 41 2.35 -5.27 5.64
N ASP A 42 2.49 -6.60 5.61
CA ASP A 42 2.64 -7.40 6.84
C ASP A 42 3.93 -7.12 7.65
N THR A 43 4.86 -6.34 7.10
CA THR A 43 6.11 -5.95 7.80
C THR A 43 6.02 -4.60 8.51
N PHE A 44 4.86 -3.94 8.44
CA PHE A 44 4.69 -2.61 9.01
C PHE A 44 4.55 -2.67 10.54
N LYS A 45 4.90 -1.57 11.20
CA LYS A 45 4.80 -1.47 12.67
C LYS A 45 3.34 -1.41 13.12
N ASP A 46 2.48 -0.74 12.34
CA ASP A 46 1.04 -0.77 12.58
C ASP A 46 0.45 -2.07 12.02
N LYS A 47 -0.06 -2.91 12.92
CA LYS A 47 -0.65 -4.20 12.58
C LYS A 47 -2.06 -4.09 12.02
N HIS A 48 -2.69 -2.92 12.15
CA HIS A 48 -4.01 -2.66 11.59
C HIS A 48 -3.95 -2.24 10.12
N GLU A 49 -2.77 -1.88 9.62
CA GLU A 49 -2.58 -1.47 8.24
C GLU A 49 -2.88 -2.63 7.29
N GLY A 50 -3.83 -2.42 6.37
CA GLY A 50 -4.32 -3.45 5.45
C GLY A 50 -5.31 -4.46 6.05
N MET A 51 -5.82 -4.26 7.28
CA MET A 51 -6.90 -5.08 7.82
C MET A 51 -8.27 -4.68 7.27
N PHE A 52 -9.18 -5.65 7.19
CA PHE A 52 -10.57 -5.36 6.83
C PHE A 52 -11.29 -4.61 7.96
N PRO A 53 -12.10 -3.59 7.63
CA PRO A 53 -13.07 -3.04 8.56
C PRO A 53 -14.00 -4.14 9.09
N LEU A 54 -14.54 -3.93 10.30
CA LEU A 54 -15.35 -4.95 10.97
C LEU A 54 -16.55 -5.41 10.12
N GLU A 55 -17.26 -4.48 9.49
CA GLU A 55 -18.44 -4.76 8.67
C GLU A 55 -18.09 -5.59 7.43
N MET A 56 -16.96 -5.27 6.78
CA MET A 56 -16.44 -6.05 5.66
C MET A 56 -16.04 -7.45 6.11
N LYS A 57 -15.34 -7.57 7.24
CA LYS A 57 -14.96 -8.87 7.82
C LYS A 57 -16.19 -9.72 8.13
N GLN A 58 -17.21 -9.15 8.79
CA GLN A 58 -18.46 -9.84 9.09
C GLN A 58 -19.21 -10.29 7.83
N THR A 59 -19.16 -9.50 6.77
CA THR A 59 -19.79 -9.85 5.49
C THR A 59 -19.05 -11.01 4.82
N LEU A 60 -17.71 -10.96 4.76
CA LEU A 60 -16.89 -12.05 4.25
C LEU A 60 -17.05 -13.33 5.08
N ASP A 61 -17.14 -13.22 6.41
CA ASP A 61 -17.37 -14.37 7.29
C ASP A 61 -18.71 -15.07 7.00
N LYS A 62 -19.75 -14.34 6.58
CA LYS A 62 -21.02 -14.93 6.13
C LYS A 62 -20.86 -15.65 4.79
N ILE A 63 -20.20 -14.99 3.83
CA ILE A 63 -19.95 -15.55 2.50
C ILE A 63 -19.18 -16.86 2.59
N TYR A 64 -18.08 -16.91 3.36
CA TYR A 64 -17.31 -18.14 3.53
C TYR A 64 -18.11 -19.26 4.22
N LYS A 65 -18.98 -18.93 5.19
CA LYS A 65 -19.88 -19.90 5.83
C LYS A 65 -20.95 -20.46 4.89
N GLU A 66 -21.40 -19.69 3.91
CA GLU A 66 -22.35 -20.14 2.89
C GLU A 66 -21.65 -21.10 1.92
N PHE A 67 -20.44 -20.78 1.45
CA PHE A 67 -19.66 -21.67 0.61
C PHE A 67 -19.31 -23.01 1.27
N GLU A 68 -19.02 -23.03 2.59
CA GLU A 68 -18.79 -24.28 3.33
C GLU A 68 -20.01 -25.23 3.35
N LYS A 69 -21.23 -24.73 3.14
CA LYS A 69 -22.45 -25.54 3.10
C LYS A 69 -22.73 -26.12 1.71
N GLU A 70 -22.26 -25.45 0.66
CA GLU A 70 -22.57 -25.79 -0.73
C GLU A 70 -21.50 -26.69 -1.37
N GLU A 71 -20.24 -26.63 -0.92
CA GLU A 71 -19.17 -27.52 -1.39
C GLU A 71 -18.27 -28.06 -0.26
N ASN A 72 -17.87 -29.33 -0.39
CA ASN A 72 -16.89 -30.00 0.48
C ASN A 72 -15.43 -29.77 0.00
N THR A 73 -15.16 -28.66 -0.69
CA THR A 73 -13.93 -28.41 -1.47
C THR A 73 -12.94 -27.54 -0.69
N LYS A 74 -12.41 -28.05 0.44
CA LYS A 74 -11.35 -27.38 1.22
C LYS A 74 -9.94 -27.51 0.61
N ASP A 75 -9.81 -27.66 -0.70
CA ASP A 75 -8.51 -27.92 -1.36
C ASP A 75 -7.76 -26.63 -1.78
N GLY A 76 -8.36 -25.46 -1.54
CA GLY A 76 -7.74 -24.16 -1.81
C GLY A 76 -6.91 -23.62 -0.64
N PRO A 77 -5.86 -22.80 -0.90
CA PRO A 77 -5.02 -22.21 0.13
C PRO A 77 -5.68 -21.08 0.93
N ILE A 78 -6.88 -20.63 0.53
CA ILE A 78 -7.66 -19.59 1.19
C ILE A 78 -9.01 -20.20 1.55
N GLN A 79 -9.23 -20.48 2.84
CA GLN A 79 -10.41 -21.20 3.29
C GLN A 79 -11.40 -20.33 4.06
N ASN A 80 -10.96 -19.18 4.54
CA ASN A 80 -11.77 -18.27 5.33
C ASN A 80 -11.31 -16.81 5.16
N THR A 81 -12.06 -15.89 5.76
CA THR A 81 -11.78 -14.45 5.74
C THR A 81 -10.39 -14.10 6.28
N THR A 82 -9.91 -14.83 7.31
CA THR A 82 -8.59 -14.58 7.90
C THR A 82 -7.49 -14.97 6.93
N ASP A 83 -7.60 -16.13 6.28
CA ASP A 83 -6.65 -16.57 5.25
C ASP A 83 -6.63 -15.59 4.08
N PHE A 84 -7.81 -15.10 3.68
CA PHE A 84 -7.91 -14.11 2.62
C PHE A 84 -7.23 -12.80 2.99
N GLN A 85 -7.49 -12.26 4.20
CA GLN A 85 -6.81 -11.05 4.68
C GLN A 85 -5.30 -11.25 4.74
N GLN A 86 -4.83 -12.37 5.29
CA GLN A 86 -3.41 -12.71 5.38
C GLN A 86 -2.77 -12.83 3.99
N HIS A 87 -3.48 -13.42 3.03
CA HIS A 87 -3.04 -13.49 1.64
C HIS A 87 -2.90 -12.09 1.04
N LEU A 88 -3.85 -11.19 1.26
CA LEU A 88 -3.79 -9.83 0.73
C LEU A 88 -2.60 -9.04 1.32
N ILE A 89 -2.43 -8.99 2.64
CA ILE A 89 -1.35 -8.18 3.26
C ILE A 89 0.06 -8.72 2.95
N LYS A 90 0.19 -10.02 2.67
CA LYS A 90 1.46 -10.63 2.24
C LYS A 90 1.78 -10.41 0.76
N ASN A 91 0.78 -10.02 -0.04
CA ASN A 91 0.91 -9.78 -1.47
C ASN A 91 0.64 -8.31 -1.86
N ALA A 92 0.48 -7.43 -0.86
CA ALA A 92 0.42 -5.99 -1.03
C ALA A 92 1.78 -5.37 -0.69
N TYR A 93 2.21 -4.43 -1.51
CA TYR A 93 3.53 -3.80 -1.43
C TYR A 93 3.38 -2.28 -1.52
N ILE A 94 4.02 -1.55 -0.62
CA ILE A 94 3.84 -0.11 -0.45
C ILE A 94 5.19 0.61 -0.50
N ASN A 95 5.22 1.78 -1.16
CA ASN A 95 6.31 2.75 -1.09
C ASN A 95 5.73 4.14 -0.77
N CYS A 96 5.89 4.60 0.47
CA CYS A 96 5.31 5.87 0.92
C CYS A 96 6.18 7.07 0.54
N TRP A 97 5.51 8.15 0.14
CA TRP A 97 6.06 9.49 -0.05
C TRP A 97 5.24 10.48 0.76
N HIS A 98 5.86 11.56 1.21
CA HIS A 98 5.19 12.59 1.98
C HIS A 98 4.87 13.78 1.09
N GLN A 99 3.59 14.12 0.97
CA GLN A 99 3.15 15.36 0.35
C GLN A 99 3.41 16.52 1.32
N ASN A 100 4.34 17.40 0.98
CA ASN A 100 4.62 18.60 1.77
C ASN A 100 5.17 19.72 0.90
N LEU A 101 4.91 20.97 1.28
CA LEU A 101 5.49 22.13 0.59
C LEU A 101 6.98 22.24 0.87
N ASP A 102 7.36 22.03 2.13
CA ASP A 102 8.74 22.16 2.61
C ASP A 102 9.23 20.89 3.32
N GLU A 103 10.48 20.90 3.75
CA GLU A 103 11.01 19.80 4.55
C GLU A 103 10.34 19.68 5.94
N ASN A 104 10.43 18.50 6.55
CA ASN A 104 9.79 18.20 7.83
C ASN A 104 10.78 17.54 8.80
N MET A 105 11.06 18.22 9.92
CA MET A 105 12.00 17.75 10.95
C MET A 105 11.61 16.41 11.58
N VAL A 106 10.31 16.15 11.76
CA VAL A 106 9.82 14.86 12.29
C VAL A 106 10.14 13.72 11.32
N MET A 107 10.05 13.98 10.01
CA MET A 107 10.39 12.97 9.00
C MET A 107 11.89 12.68 8.94
N TRP A 108 12.73 13.70 9.13
CA TRP A 108 14.17 13.52 9.29
C TRP A 108 14.50 12.61 10.48
N GLU A 109 13.86 12.83 11.63
CA GLU A 109 14.07 12.01 12.83
C GLU A 109 13.62 10.56 12.63
N ILE A 110 12.43 10.35 12.07
CA ILE A 110 11.83 9.01 11.91
C ILE A 110 12.54 8.19 10.82
N TYR A 111 12.84 8.80 9.67
CA TYR A 111 13.27 8.09 8.46
C TYR A 111 14.74 8.32 8.09
N GLY A 112 15.27 9.52 8.39
CA GLY A 112 16.68 9.83 8.20
C GLY A 112 17.54 9.01 9.14
N LYS A 113 17.30 9.06 10.46
CA LYS A 113 18.00 8.29 11.52
C LYS A 113 19.52 8.44 11.64
N THR A 114 20.21 9.07 10.68
CA THR A 114 21.67 9.25 10.66
C THR A 114 22.05 10.66 10.25
N GLU A 115 23.28 11.09 10.55
CA GLU A 115 23.76 12.44 10.19
C GLU A 115 23.87 12.65 8.66
N ASN A 116 24.12 11.58 7.90
CA ASN A 116 24.30 11.64 6.44
C ASN A 116 23.02 11.30 5.66
N SER A 117 21.87 11.49 6.30
CA SER A 117 20.60 11.21 5.66
C SER A 117 20.30 12.24 4.57
N VAL A 118 19.44 11.85 3.63
CA VAL A 118 19.07 12.70 2.51
C VAL A 118 17.55 12.75 2.37
N ALA A 119 17.07 13.83 1.77
CA ALA A 119 15.70 13.96 1.31
C ALA A 119 15.69 14.02 -0.22
N ILE A 120 14.85 13.20 -0.83
CA ILE A 120 14.56 13.24 -2.26
C ILE A 120 13.28 14.03 -2.44
N GLN A 121 13.33 15.05 -3.29
CA GLN A 121 12.16 15.79 -3.75
C GLN A 121 11.82 15.38 -5.19
N THR A 122 10.54 15.20 -5.48
CA THR A 122 10.03 14.88 -6.83
C THR A 122 8.59 15.39 -6.97
N THR A 123 7.97 15.16 -8.12
CA THR A 123 6.53 15.39 -8.34
C THR A 123 5.79 14.06 -8.50
N VAL A 124 4.47 14.07 -8.32
CA VAL A 124 3.63 12.90 -8.60
C VAL A 124 3.85 12.40 -10.03
N LYS A 125 3.92 13.32 -10.99
CA LYS A 125 4.18 13.00 -12.40
C LYS A 125 5.53 12.31 -12.59
N ASP A 126 6.62 12.93 -12.15
CA ASP A 126 7.98 12.40 -12.36
C ASP A 126 8.14 11.02 -11.71
N LEU A 127 7.57 10.85 -10.52
CA LEU A 127 7.58 9.56 -9.83
C LEU A 127 6.77 8.50 -10.61
N ALA A 128 5.57 8.84 -11.08
CA ALA A 128 4.74 7.92 -11.86
C ALA A 128 5.40 7.53 -13.19
N GLU A 129 6.05 8.48 -13.87
CA GLU A 129 6.78 8.27 -15.12
C GLU A 129 8.07 7.46 -14.92
N SER A 130 8.67 7.51 -13.72
CA SER A 130 9.86 6.70 -13.38
C SER A 130 9.59 5.20 -13.31
N VAL A 131 8.32 4.77 -13.20
CA VAL A 131 7.94 3.36 -13.10
C VAL A 131 7.70 2.75 -14.49
N SER A 132 8.47 1.70 -14.80
CA SER A 132 8.39 0.98 -16.08
C SER A 132 7.04 0.29 -16.29
N LYS A 133 6.17 0.90 -17.12
CA LYS A 133 4.89 0.31 -17.54
C LYS A 133 5.06 -1.07 -18.21
N LYS A 134 6.21 -1.32 -18.82
CA LYS A 134 6.54 -2.62 -19.45
C LYS A 134 6.68 -3.72 -18.40
N ASP A 135 7.38 -3.45 -17.30
CA ASP A 135 7.59 -4.42 -16.24
C ASP A 135 6.30 -4.71 -15.48
N LEU A 136 5.48 -3.68 -15.23
CA LEU A 136 4.16 -3.85 -14.61
C LEU A 136 3.26 -4.78 -15.42
N LYS A 137 3.20 -4.58 -16.75
CA LYS A 137 2.44 -5.46 -17.66
C LYS A 137 3.00 -6.87 -17.70
N LYS A 138 4.32 -7.02 -17.76
CA LYS A 138 5.00 -8.33 -17.81
C LYS A 138 4.64 -9.20 -16.61
N TYR A 139 4.65 -8.63 -15.41
CA TYR A 139 4.40 -9.36 -14.17
C TYR A 139 2.95 -9.24 -13.68
N LYS A 140 2.06 -8.61 -14.46
CA LYS A 140 0.65 -8.37 -14.13
C LYS A 140 0.44 -7.66 -12.78
N TYR A 141 1.38 -6.80 -12.40
CA TYR A 141 1.22 -5.96 -11.21
C TYR A 141 0.26 -4.81 -11.52
N LYS A 142 -0.72 -4.62 -10.63
CA LYS A 142 -1.51 -3.39 -10.56
C LYS A 142 -0.77 -2.43 -9.62
N VAL A 143 -0.58 -1.20 -10.07
CA VAL A 143 0.03 -0.12 -9.27
C VAL A 143 -0.96 1.02 -9.22
N ALA A 144 -1.10 1.60 -8.03
CA ALA A 144 -1.90 2.79 -7.80
C ALA A 144 -1.04 3.82 -7.05
N PHE A 145 -1.27 5.08 -7.35
CA PHE A 145 -0.68 6.22 -6.65
C PHE A 145 -1.83 6.91 -5.94
N GLU A 146 -1.92 6.73 -4.63
CA GLU A 146 -3.10 7.12 -3.85
C GLU A 146 -2.67 7.86 -2.58
N PRO A 147 -3.44 8.87 -2.15
CA PRO A 147 -3.17 9.52 -0.88
C PRO A 147 -3.51 8.58 0.26
N VAL A 148 -2.66 8.52 1.28
CA VAL A 148 -2.95 7.76 2.50
C VAL A 148 -3.91 8.58 3.35
N ILE A 149 -5.10 8.03 3.60
CA ILE A 149 -6.12 8.65 4.44
C ILE A 149 -6.11 7.96 5.81
N TYR A 150 -5.62 8.66 6.83
CA TYR A 150 -5.72 8.20 8.20
C TYR A 150 -7.12 8.51 8.74
N LYS A 151 -7.92 7.46 8.96
CA LYS A 151 -9.21 7.54 9.64
C LYS A 151 -9.09 6.90 11.02
N LYS A 152 -9.79 7.45 12.01
CA LYS A 152 -9.96 6.73 13.28
C LYS A 152 -10.87 5.54 13.03
N LEU A 153 -10.67 4.46 13.78
CA LEU A 153 -11.46 3.24 13.64
C LEU A 153 -12.97 3.51 13.75
N GLU A 154 -13.35 4.46 14.61
CA GLU A 154 -14.73 4.92 14.84
C GLU A 154 -15.37 5.57 13.59
N ASP A 155 -14.56 6.12 12.69
CA ASP A 155 -15.01 6.86 11.50
C ASP A 155 -15.07 6.00 10.22
N ILE A 156 -14.68 4.72 10.31
CA ILE A 156 -14.65 3.80 9.16
C ILE A 156 -15.97 3.03 9.10
N LEU A 157 -16.97 3.62 8.43
CA LEU A 157 -18.16 2.88 7.97
C LEU A 157 -17.74 1.98 6.80
N GLY A 158 -17.89 0.67 6.96
CA GLY A 158 -17.57 -0.33 5.94
C GLY A 158 -18.66 -0.42 4.89
N GLN A 159 -18.81 0.63 4.08
CA GLN A 159 -19.69 0.59 2.92
C GLN A 159 -19.03 -0.22 1.81
N LEU A 160 -19.66 -1.34 1.45
CA LEU A 160 -19.38 -2.06 0.21
C LEU A 160 -20.01 -1.23 -0.92
N THR A 161 -19.18 -0.49 -1.66
CA THR A 161 -19.55 0.08 -2.97
C THR A 161 -19.28 -0.92 -4.08
#